data_AF-A0A535TA59-F1
#
_entry.id   AF-A0A535TA59-F1
#
_cell.length_a   1.000
_cell.length_b   1.000
_cell.length_c   1.000
_cell.angle_alpha   90.00
_cell.angle_beta   90.00
_cell.angle_gamma   90.00
#
_symmetry.space_group_name_H-M   'P 1'
#
loop_
_entity.id
_entity.type
_entity.pdbx_description
1 polymer ?
#
loop_
_entity_poly.entity_id
_entity_poly.type
_entity_poly.pdbx_seq_one_letter_code
_entity_poly.pdbx_strand_id
1 'polypeptide(L)'
;MITRNDRIQIWGSQLAANDFPPVCAMSGRPAETWKRFKFATPPQWAYALLVLICLGGIGLIIYAIVISTVSQRASGFLPLTLSSQRTANLTMQVPVILIIAWAALWGVAAVIAFSMDDDSLGILAAVCFWIGLLLMIAGLVGRLVITRLVIPQAKVMEPQPGYFDKLVELRNVHPNFVQALHQQQVTRLAQMTTSP
;
A
#
# COMPACT_ATOMS: atom_id res chain seq x y z
N MET A 1 22.53 15.90 -4.46
CA MET A 1 21.42 14.93 -4.49
C MET A 1 21.83 13.75 -3.61
N ILE A 2 21.20 13.58 -2.46
CA ILE A 2 21.48 12.42 -1.59
C ILE A 2 20.83 11.21 -2.26
N THR A 3 21.63 10.36 -2.90
CA THR A 3 21.19 9.07 -3.43
C THR A 3 20.76 8.21 -2.24
N ARG A 4 19.46 8.24 -1.97
CA ARG A 4 18.86 7.36 -0.98
C ARG A 4 18.89 5.95 -1.55
N ASN A 5 19.77 5.10 -1.00
CA ASN A 5 20.01 3.72 -1.45
C ASN A 5 18.77 2.80 -1.35
N ASP A 6 17.65 3.29 -0.83
CA ASP A 6 16.36 2.62 -0.71
C ASP A 6 15.39 2.93 -1.86
N ARG A 7 15.85 3.67 -2.90
CA ARG A 7 14.98 4.20 -3.96
C ARG A 7 15.56 4.03 -5.34
N ILE A 8 14.70 3.72 -6.30
CA ILE A 8 15.07 3.63 -7.72
C ILE A 8 13.90 4.04 -8.61
N GLN A 9 14.22 4.77 -9.68
CA GLN A 9 13.25 5.14 -10.71
C GLN A 9 13.30 4.12 -11.84
N ILE A 10 12.15 3.56 -12.18
CA ILE A 10 11.97 2.59 -13.26
C ILE A 10 10.78 3.01 -14.12
N TRP A 11 10.73 2.51 -15.34
CA TRP A 11 9.60 2.73 -16.22
C TRP A 11 8.41 1.84 -15.84
N GLY A 12 7.18 2.37 -15.98
CA GLY A 12 5.95 1.62 -15.71
C GLY A 12 5.81 0.39 -16.59
N SER A 13 6.26 0.48 -17.85
CA SER A 13 6.35 -0.67 -18.77
C SER A 13 7.29 -1.77 -18.26
N GLN A 14 8.47 -1.42 -17.74
CA GLN A 14 9.42 -2.37 -17.14
C GLN A 14 8.81 -3.08 -15.92
N LEU A 15 8.07 -2.34 -15.10
CA LEU A 15 7.34 -2.88 -13.95
C LEU A 15 6.24 -3.87 -14.36
N ALA A 16 5.52 -3.58 -15.45
CA ALA A 16 4.49 -4.46 -15.99
C ALA A 16 5.08 -5.70 -16.70
N ALA A 17 6.23 -5.55 -17.36
CA ALA A 17 6.91 -6.58 -18.13
C ALA A 17 7.66 -7.62 -17.28
N ASN A 18 7.71 -7.44 -15.95
CA ASN A 18 8.39 -8.35 -15.03
C ASN A 18 9.91 -8.49 -15.27
N ASP A 19 10.53 -7.43 -15.77
CA ASP A 19 11.93 -7.45 -16.19
C ASP A 19 12.87 -6.98 -15.07
N PHE A 20 12.90 -7.78 -14.00
CA PHE A 20 13.67 -7.49 -12.78
C PHE A 20 14.71 -8.57 -12.48
N PRO A 21 15.80 -8.22 -11.77
CA PRO A 21 16.76 -9.21 -11.32
C PRO A 21 16.09 -10.19 -10.34
N PRO A 22 16.55 -11.45 -10.25
CA PRO A 22 16.01 -12.46 -9.33
C PRO A 22 16.47 -12.23 -7.88
N VAL A 23 16.35 -10.99 -7.40
CA VAL A 23 16.69 -10.55 -6.05
C VAL A 23 15.42 -9.99 -5.41
N CYS A 24 15.12 -10.40 -4.18
CA CYS A 24 13.95 -9.96 -3.45
C CYS A 24 14.01 -8.46 -3.15
N ALA A 25 12.96 -7.73 -3.54
CA ALA A 25 12.85 -6.28 -3.34
C ALA A 25 12.84 -5.87 -1.85
N MET A 26 12.39 -6.76 -0.95
CA MET A 26 12.28 -6.45 0.48
C MET A 26 13.48 -6.91 1.32
N SER A 27 14.04 -8.09 1.02
CA SER A 27 15.09 -8.71 1.84
C SER A 27 16.46 -8.77 1.18
N GLY A 28 16.58 -8.47 -0.12
CA GLY A 28 17.84 -8.55 -0.86
C GLY A 28 18.39 -9.96 -1.07
N ARG A 29 17.65 -11.00 -0.66
CA ARG A 29 17.94 -12.43 -0.88
C ARG A 29 17.52 -12.87 -2.29
N PRO A 30 17.99 -14.01 -2.82
CA PRO A 30 17.48 -14.52 -4.10
C PRO A 30 15.95 -14.68 -4.05
N ALA A 31 15.30 -14.30 -5.13
CA ALA A 31 13.84 -14.33 -5.24
C ALA A 31 13.34 -15.74 -5.48
N GLU A 32 12.30 -16.13 -4.75
CA GLU A 32 11.66 -17.45 -4.87
C GLU A 32 10.31 -17.36 -5.58
N THR A 33 9.67 -16.19 -5.52
CA THR A 33 8.30 -15.96 -6.01
C THR A 33 8.16 -14.57 -6.63
N TRP A 34 7.13 -14.40 -7.46
CA TRP A 34 6.76 -13.12 -8.03
C TRP A 34 5.38 -12.73 -7.51
N LYS A 35 5.29 -11.61 -6.78
CA LYS A 35 4.00 -11.10 -6.28
C LYS A 35 3.59 -9.86 -7.05
N ARG A 36 2.34 -9.85 -7.51
CA ARG A 36 1.75 -8.66 -8.12
C ARG A 36 1.47 -7.60 -7.05
N PHE A 37 2.05 -6.43 -7.20
CA PHE A 37 1.73 -5.25 -6.42
C PHE A 37 0.93 -4.27 -7.26
N LYS A 38 -0.05 -3.64 -6.61
CA LYS A 38 -0.84 -2.54 -7.17
C LYS A 38 -0.45 -1.29 -6.40
N PHE A 39 0.24 -0.38 -7.07
CA PHE A 39 0.63 0.91 -6.53
C PHE A 39 -0.41 1.95 -6.89
N ALA A 40 -0.78 2.77 -5.93
CA ALA A 40 -1.68 3.88 -6.10
C ALA A 40 -1.08 5.07 -5.38
N THR A 41 -0.80 6.15 -6.12
CA THR A 41 -0.33 7.41 -5.55
C THR A 41 -1.52 8.36 -5.54
N PRO A 42 -2.20 8.54 -4.38
CA PRO A 42 -3.24 9.55 -4.27
C PRO A 42 -2.60 10.94 -4.24
N PRO A 43 -3.30 11.98 -4.75
CA PRO A 43 -2.81 13.35 -4.66
C PRO A 43 -2.78 13.83 -3.21
N GLN A 44 -1.87 14.75 -2.89
CA GLN A 44 -1.64 15.20 -1.50
C GLN A 44 -2.89 15.81 -0.86
N TRP A 45 -3.71 16.52 -1.63
CA TRP A 45 -4.97 17.11 -1.14
C TRP A 45 -5.98 16.03 -0.70
N ALA A 46 -5.93 14.81 -1.26
CA ALA A 46 -6.87 13.76 -0.87
C ALA A 46 -6.68 13.36 0.60
N TYR A 47 -5.48 13.54 1.18
CA TYR A 47 -5.29 13.32 2.62
C TYR A 47 -6.04 14.33 3.50
N ALA A 48 -6.41 15.50 2.99
CA ALA A 48 -7.27 16.44 3.74
C ALA A 48 -8.68 15.86 3.97
N LEU A 49 -9.19 15.03 3.04
CA LEU A 49 -10.46 14.34 3.22
C LEU A 49 -10.43 13.32 4.36
N LEU A 50 -9.28 12.70 4.66
CA LEU A 50 -9.12 11.82 5.82
C LEU A 50 -9.40 12.54 7.15
N VAL A 51 -9.05 13.82 7.24
CA VAL A 51 -9.32 14.64 8.43
C VAL A 51 -10.83 14.83 8.61
N LEU A 52 -11.57 15.04 7.51
CA LEU A 52 -13.03 15.10 7.52
C LEU A 52 -13.67 13.78 7.94
N ILE A 53 -13.06 12.64 7.58
CA ILE A 53 -13.52 11.31 8.00
C ILE A 53 -13.40 11.14 9.52
N CYS A 54 -12.28 11.54 10.11
CA CYS A 54 -12.10 11.49 11.57
C CYS A 54 -13.14 12.32 12.32
N LEU A 55 -13.69 13.37 11.71
CA LEU A 55 -14.69 14.24 12.31
C LEU A 55 -16.13 13.73 12.16
N GLY A 56 -16.42 12.83 11.21
CA GLY A 56 -17.81 12.50 10.84
C GLY A 56 -18.14 11.03 10.59
N GLY A 57 -17.18 10.10 10.58
CA GLY A 57 -17.39 8.65 10.52
C GLY A 57 -17.93 8.08 9.17
N ILE A 58 -18.78 8.82 8.45
CA ILE A 58 -19.44 8.40 7.21
C ILE A 58 -18.53 8.56 5.98
N GLY A 59 -17.50 9.40 6.08
CA GLY A 59 -16.64 9.76 4.94
C GLY A 59 -15.75 8.63 4.42
N LEU A 60 -15.65 7.48 5.08
CA LEU A 60 -14.73 6.39 4.71
C LEU A 60 -15.02 5.82 3.32
N ILE A 61 -16.32 5.68 2.98
CA ILE A 61 -16.76 5.20 1.66
C ILE A 61 -16.49 6.26 0.59
N ILE A 62 -16.87 7.53 0.84
CA ILE A 62 -16.66 8.64 -0.11
C ILE A 62 -15.18 8.84 -0.38
N TYR A 63 -14.35 8.81 0.66
CA TYR A 63 -12.90 8.89 0.54
C TYR A 63 -12.29 7.74 -0.26
N ALA A 64 -12.74 6.51 -0.01
CA ALA A 64 -12.30 5.36 -0.78
C ALA A 64 -12.62 5.53 -2.27
N ILE A 65 -13.83 6.04 -2.58
CA ILE A 65 -14.24 6.34 -3.95
C ILE A 65 -13.36 7.44 -4.57
N VAL A 66 -13.17 8.58 -3.89
CA VAL A 66 -12.38 9.72 -4.38
C VAL A 66 -10.91 9.33 -4.62
N ILE A 67 -10.29 8.58 -3.71
CA ILE A 67 -8.94 8.07 -3.95
C ILE A 67 -8.95 7.10 -5.12
N SER A 68 -9.97 6.27 -5.24
CA SER A 68 -10.02 5.30 -6.33
C SER A 68 -10.04 6.00 -7.69
N THR A 69 -10.74 7.12 -7.82
CA THR A 69 -10.87 7.87 -9.08
C THR A 69 -9.67 8.77 -9.36
N VAL A 70 -9.05 9.38 -8.35
CA VAL A 70 -7.98 10.36 -8.58
C VAL A 70 -6.57 9.77 -8.43
N SER A 71 -6.42 8.56 -7.87
CA SER A 71 -5.11 7.95 -7.73
C SER A 71 -4.51 7.53 -9.07
N GLN A 72 -3.26 7.92 -9.29
CA GLN A 72 -2.47 7.35 -10.37
C GLN A 72 -2.03 5.94 -9.97
N ARG A 73 -2.34 4.97 -10.83
CA ARG A 73 -2.11 3.56 -10.55
C ARG A 73 -1.09 2.97 -11.52
N ALA A 74 -0.19 2.16 -10.97
CA ALA A 74 0.67 1.26 -11.71
C ALA A 74 0.59 -0.12 -11.06
N SER A 75 0.62 -1.19 -11.86
CA SER A 75 0.67 -2.54 -11.31
C SER A 75 1.77 -3.33 -12.00
N GLY A 76 2.47 -4.15 -11.24
CA GLY A 76 3.48 -5.04 -11.79
C GLY A 76 3.89 -6.09 -10.79
N PHE A 77 4.80 -6.95 -11.22
CA PHE A 77 5.30 -8.05 -10.42
C PHE A 77 6.62 -7.66 -9.79
N LEU A 78 6.76 -7.92 -8.49
CA LEU A 78 8.03 -7.76 -7.79
C LEU A 78 8.51 -9.12 -7.28
N PRO A 79 9.81 -9.38 -7.42
CA PRO A 79 10.44 -10.58 -6.90
C PRO A 79 10.47 -10.54 -5.36
N LEU A 80 10.03 -11.61 -4.73
CA LEU A 80 9.98 -11.78 -3.28
C LEU A 80 10.42 -13.18 -2.84
N THR A 81 10.92 -13.28 -1.60
CA THR A 81 11.04 -14.55 -0.85
C THR A 81 9.70 -14.95 -0.23
N LEU A 82 9.49 -16.24 0.04
CA LEU A 82 8.27 -16.75 0.69
C LEU A 82 7.98 -16.11 2.05
N SER A 83 9.01 -15.89 2.88
CA SER A 83 8.87 -15.23 4.19
C SER A 83 8.36 -13.79 4.05
N SER A 84 8.98 -13.03 3.16
CA SER A 84 8.56 -11.65 2.86
C SER A 84 7.17 -11.57 2.23
N GLN A 85 6.78 -12.55 1.42
CA GLN A 85 5.44 -12.64 0.85
C GLN A 85 4.38 -12.80 1.95
N ARG A 86 4.63 -13.68 2.93
CA ARG A 86 3.76 -13.89 4.09
C ARG A 86 3.64 -12.62 4.92
N THR A 87 4.75 -11.97 5.25
CA THR A 87 4.74 -10.70 6.00
C THR A 87 3.96 -9.62 5.25
N ALA A 88 4.17 -9.48 3.93
CA ALA A 88 3.41 -8.53 3.12
C ALA A 88 1.91 -8.86 3.08
N ASN A 89 1.54 -10.13 3.08
CA ASN A 89 0.13 -10.54 3.08
C ASN A 89 -0.53 -10.25 4.43
N LEU A 90 0.13 -10.65 5.53
CA LEU A 90 -0.34 -10.38 6.89
C LEU A 90 -0.48 -8.88 7.14
N THR A 91 0.54 -8.10 6.77
CA THR A 91 0.52 -6.65 6.92
C THR A 91 -0.64 -6.01 6.15
N MET A 92 -1.02 -6.58 5.00
CA MET A 92 -2.15 -6.09 4.22
C MET A 92 -3.52 -6.57 4.76
N GLN A 93 -3.61 -7.79 5.29
CA GLN A 93 -4.85 -8.41 5.75
C GLN A 93 -5.26 -7.98 7.16
N VAL A 94 -4.31 -7.89 8.10
CA VAL A 94 -4.57 -7.50 9.51
C VAL A 94 -5.37 -6.21 9.63
N PRO A 95 -4.99 -5.08 8.99
CA PRO A 95 -5.79 -3.86 9.10
C PRO A 95 -7.16 -3.97 8.44
N VAL A 96 -7.31 -4.79 7.39
CA VAL A 96 -8.60 -5.01 6.74
C VAL A 96 -9.54 -5.77 7.67
N ILE A 97 -9.05 -6.82 8.33
CA ILE A 97 -9.83 -7.60 9.30
C ILE A 97 -10.24 -6.71 10.49
N LEU A 98 -9.35 -5.86 11.00
CA LEU A 98 -9.65 -4.90 12.06
C LEU A 98 -10.78 -3.93 11.68
N ILE A 99 -10.77 -3.41 10.45
CA ILE A 99 -11.83 -2.51 9.95
C ILE A 99 -13.16 -3.26 9.80
N ILE A 100 -13.15 -4.51 9.32
CA ILE A 100 -14.38 -5.32 9.22
C ILE A 100 -14.94 -5.62 10.61
N ALA A 101 -14.07 -5.97 11.57
CA ALA A 101 -14.47 -6.22 12.96
C ALA A 101 -15.08 -4.97 13.62
N TRP A 102 -14.52 -3.78 13.36
CA TRP A 102 -15.12 -2.51 13.78
C TRP A 102 -16.55 -2.35 13.25
N ALA A 103 -16.76 -2.54 11.94
CA ALA A 103 -18.08 -2.36 11.33
C ALA A 103 -19.11 -3.35 11.91
N ALA A 104 -18.71 -4.59 12.17
CA ALA A 104 -19.56 -5.59 12.80
C ALA A 104 -19.95 -5.19 14.24
N LEU A 105 -18.99 -4.74 15.05
CA LEU A 105 -19.24 -4.30 16.43
C LEU A 105 -20.16 -3.09 16.51
N TRP A 106 -20.01 -2.13 15.61
CA TRP A 106 -20.89 -0.97 15.53
C TRP A 106 -22.30 -1.35 15.05
N GLY A 107 -22.43 -2.31 14.13
CA GLY A 107 -23.73 -2.86 13.74
C GLY A 107 -24.47 -3.50 14.91
N VAL A 108 -23.78 -4.32 15.71
CA VAL A 108 -24.34 -4.94 16.91
C VAL A 108 -24.73 -3.89 17.95
N ALA A 109 -23.85 -2.92 18.22
CA ALA A 109 -24.13 -1.83 19.16
C ALA A 109 -25.35 -1.01 18.75
N ALA A 110 -25.50 -0.71 17.46
CA ALA A 110 -26.65 0.02 16.92
C ALA A 110 -27.95 -0.77 17.11
N VAL A 111 -27.96 -2.07 16.78
CA VAL A 111 -29.15 -2.91 16.97
C VAL A 111 -29.58 -2.94 18.44
N ILE A 112 -28.63 -3.16 19.36
CA ILE A 112 -28.92 -3.15 20.81
C ILE A 112 -29.48 -1.79 21.25
N ALA A 113 -28.83 -0.69 20.86
CA ALA A 113 -29.23 0.67 21.24
C ALA A 113 -30.61 1.08 20.70
N PHE A 114 -31.02 0.59 19.53
CA PHE A 114 -32.32 0.93 18.93
C PHE A 114 -33.46 -0.01 19.34
N SER A 115 -33.17 -1.18 19.93
CA SER A 115 -34.17 -2.23 20.14
C SER A 115 -34.54 -2.47 21.60
N MET A 116 -33.76 -1.97 22.57
CA MET A 116 -33.89 -2.38 23.98
C MET A 116 -33.74 -1.19 24.94
N ASP A 117 -34.73 -1.02 25.82
CA ASP A 117 -34.84 0.04 26.84
C ASP A 117 -34.28 -0.42 28.22
N ASP A 118 -33.31 -1.34 28.21
CA ASP A 118 -32.69 -1.90 29.42
C ASP A 118 -31.34 -1.21 29.68
N ASP A 119 -31.18 -0.59 30.86
CA ASP A 119 -29.95 0.10 31.28
C ASP A 119 -28.71 -0.79 31.21
N SER A 120 -28.84 -2.09 31.52
CA SER A 120 -27.72 -3.04 31.45
C SER A 120 -27.22 -3.28 30.03
N LEU A 121 -28.12 -3.19 29.04
CA LEU A 121 -27.80 -3.31 27.62
C LEU A 121 -27.31 -2.00 27.02
N GLY A 122 -27.73 -0.86 27.57
CA GLY A 122 -27.17 0.46 27.26
C GLY A 122 -25.67 0.54 27.57
N ILE A 123 -25.24 0.00 28.71
CA ILE A 123 -23.81 -0.10 29.08
C ILE A 123 -23.06 -1.00 28.09
N LEU A 124 -23.65 -2.14 27.71
CA LEU A 124 -23.04 -3.05 26.74
C LEU A 124 -22.88 -2.40 25.36
N ALA A 125 -23.89 -1.63 24.91
CA ALA A 125 -23.83 -0.88 23.67
C ALA A 125 -22.73 0.19 23.71
N ALA A 126 -22.58 0.92 24.82
CA ALA A 126 -21.52 1.90 25.01
C ALA A 126 -20.13 1.27 24.99
N VAL A 127 -19.93 0.12 25.65
CA VAL A 127 -18.66 -0.63 25.63
C VAL A 127 -18.33 -1.11 24.22
N CYS A 128 -19.29 -1.71 23.52
CA CYS A 128 -19.12 -2.14 22.12
C CYS A 128 -18.76 -0.96 21.20
N PHE A 129 -19.34 0.21 21.42
CA PHE A 129 -19.03 1.42 20.67
C PHE A 129 -17.56 1.85 20.85
N TRP A 130 -17.09 1.94 22.10
CA TRP A 130 -15.70 2.33 22.42
C TRP A 130 -14.67 1.31 21.93
N ILE A 131 -14.94 0.00 22.08
CA ILE A 131 -14.08 -1.06 21.52
C ILE A 131 -14.04 -0.95 20.00
N GLY A 132 -15.18 -0.72 19.36
CA GLY A 132 -15.25 -0.45 17.93
C GLY A 132 -14.37 0.74 17.54
N LEU A 133 -14.47 1.87 18.24
CA LEU A 133 -13.66 3.06 17.97
C LEU A 133 -12.16 2.74 18.05
N LEU A 134 -11.72 2.01 19.07
CA LEU A 134 -10.32 1.57 19.21
C LEU A 134 -9.88 0.69 18.04
N LEU A 135 -10.71 -0.25 17.60
CA LEU A 135 -10.41 -1.11 16.45
C LEU A 135 -10.35 -0.32 15.15
N MET A 136 -11.21 0.69 14.98
CA MET A 136 -11.17 1.60 13.83
C MET A 136 -9.84 2.35 13.79
N ILE A 137 -9.43 2.96 14.91
CA ILE A 137 -8.18 3.71 15.01
C ILE A 137 -6.98 2.77 14.80
N ALA A 138 -6.95 1.61 15.47
CA ALA A 138 -5.88 0.63 15.33
C ALA A 138 -5.78 0.08 13.89
N GLY A 139 -6.92 -0.22 13.25
CA GLY A 139 -6.97 -0.66 11.86
C GLY A 139 -6.51 0.42 10.88
N LEU A 140 -6.88 1.67 11.12
CA LEU A 140 -6.52 2.81 10.28
C LEU A 140 -5.04 3.19 10.44
N VAL A 141 -4.53 3.20 11.67
CA VAL A 141 -3.09 3.39 11.96
C VAL A 141 -2.28 2.23 11.39
N GLY A 142 -2.71 0.98 11.59
CA GLY A 142 -2.08 -0.19 11.00
C GLY A 142 -2.03 -0.11 9.47
N ARG A 143 -3.14 0.30 8.85
CA ARG A 143 -3.22 0.49 7.40
C ARG A 143 -2.35 1.65 6.90
N LEU A 144 -2.31 2.78 7.58
CA LEU A 144 -1.63 3.98 7.08
C LEU A 144 -0.15 4.03 7.44
N VAL A 145 0.27 3.42 8.55
CA VAL A 145 1.64 3.52 9.06
C VAL A 145 2.38 2.20 8.82
N ILE A 146 1.86 1.08 9.34
CA ILE A 146 2.56 -0.21 9.31
C ILE A 146 2.68 -0.73 7.87
N THR A 147 1.60 -0.69 7.07
CA THR A 147 1.69 -1.13 5.67
C THR A 147 2.69 -0.30 4.87
N ARG A 148 2.80 1.00 5.17
CA ARG A 148 3.69 1.91 4.43
C ARG A 148 5.16 1.69 4.77
N LEU A 149 5.46 1.32 6.00
CA LEU A 149 6.82 1.09 6.48
C LEU A 149 7.35 -0.30 6.11
N VAL A 150 6.48 -1.30 6.03
CA VAL A 150 6.92 -2.69 5.82
C VAL A 150 6.88 -3.08 4.34
N ILE A 151 5.94 -2.56 3.55
CA ILE A 151 5.76 -2.97 2.15
C ILE A 151 6.52 -2.00 1.22
N PRO A 152 7.14 -2.48 0.14
CA PRO A 152 7.74 -1.62 -0.87
C PRO A 152 6.68 -0.66 -1.40
N GLN A 153 7.02 0.62 -1.44
CA GLN A 153 6.15 1.65 -1.98
C GLN A 153 6.56 1.96 -3.41
N ALA A 154 5.61 2.41 -4.21
CA ALA A 154 5.95 3.05 -5.47
C ALA A 154 5.19 4.37 -5.56
N LYS A 155 5.91 5.42 -5.94
CA LYS A 155 5.34 6.70 -6.32
C LYS A 155 5.29 6.73 -7.85
N VAL A 156 4.08 6.67 -8.40
CA VAL A 156 3.85 6.84 -9.84
C VAL A 156 3.90 8.32 -10.13
N MET A 157 4.81 8.74 -10.99
CA MET A 157 4.93 10.11 -11.47
C MET A 157 4.10 10.28 -12.73
N GLU A 158 3.70 11.53 -12.97
CA GLU A 158 3.03 11.91 -14.19
C GLU A 158 3.93 11.62 -15.41
N PRO A 159 3.34 11.21 -16.56
CA PRO A 159 4.10 11.06 -17.79
C PRO A 159 4.75 12.40 -18.13
N GLN A 160 6.06 12.39 -18.39
CA GLN A 160 6.74 13.60 -18.85
C GLN A 160 6.26 13.96 -20.26
N PRO A 161 6.07 15.25 -20.58
CA PRO A 161 5.65 15.67 -21.91
C PRO A 161 6.68 15.17 -22.95
N GLY A 162 6.21 14.36 -23.90
CA GLY A 162 7.05 13.70 -24.90
C GLY A 162 7.26 12.20 -24.70
N TYR A 163 6.86 11.63 -23.55
CA TYR A 163 6.92 10.19 -23.29
C TYR A 163 5.53 9.64 -22.93
N PHE A 164 5.13 8.53 -23.56
CA PHE A 164 3.86 7.85 -23.28
C PHE A 164 3.92 6.96 -22.03
N ASP A 165 5.11 6.70 -21.49
CA ASP A 165 5.31 5.83 -20.34
C ASP A 165 5.41 6.64 -19.04
N LYS A 166 4.93 6.04 -17.95
CA LYS A 166 4.90 6.64 -16.61
C LYS A 166 6.18 6.25 -15.88
N LEU A 167 6.84 7.22 -15.26
CA LEU A 167 7.97 6.93 -14.38
C LEU A 167 7.44 6.46 -13.02
N VAL A 168 8.02 5.40 -12.48
CA VAL A 168 7.65 4.83 -11.18
C VAL A 168 8.88 4.84 -10.27
N GLU A 169 8.84 5.65 -9.21
CA GLU A 169 9.86 5.65 -8.15
C GLU A 169 9.50 4.58 -7.12
N LEU A 170 10.19 3.43 -7.18
CA LEU A 170 10.15 2.45 -6.10
C LEU A 170 10.88 3.03 -4.87
N ARG A 171 10.28 2.89 -3.70
CA ARG A 171 10.76 3.35 -2.40
C ARG A 171 10.69 2.21 -1.40
N ASN A 172 11.56 2.27 -0.38
CA ASN A 172 11.63 1.24 0.66
C ASN A 172 12.01 -0.13 0.08
N VAL A 173 12.98 -0.11 -0.85
CA VAL A 173 13.53 -1.30 -1.50
C VAL A 173 14.90 -1.60 -0.91
N HIS A 174 15.25 -2.88 -0.81
CA HIS A 174 16.55 -3.29 -0.29
C HIS A 174 17.70 -2.80 -1.20
N PRO A 175 18.83 -2.30 -0.65
CA PRO A 175 19.93 -1.76 -1.46
C PRO A 175 20.54 -2.78 -2.44
N ASN A 176 20.62 -4.07 -2.06
CA ASN A 176 21.09 -5.13 -2.98
C ASN A 176 20.23 -5.24 -4.25
N PHE A 177 18.92 -5.02 -4.14
CA PHE A 177 18.05 -5.04 -5.31
C PHE A 177 18.34 -3.84 -6.22
N VAL A 178 18.55 -2.66 -5.64
CA VAL A 178 18.92 -1.44 -6.38
C VAL A 178 20.24 -1.64 -7.14
N GLN A 179 21.25 -2.24 -6.49
CA GLN A 179 22.52 -2.55 -7.13
C GLN A 179 22.37 -3.57 -8.26
N ALA A 180 21.62 -4.65 -8.05
CA ALA A 180 21.37 -5.66 -9.08
C ALA A 180 20.64 -5.07 -10.30
N LEU A 181 19.70 -4.16 -10.06
CA LEU A 181 18.96 -3.50 -11.13
C LEU A 181 19.85 -2.55 -11.94
N HIS A 182 20.71 -1.78 -11.25
CA HIS A 182 21.72 -0.96 -11.92
C HIS A 182 22.69 -1.79 -12.75
N GLN A 183 23.19 -2.91 -12.23
CA GLN A 183 24.05 -3.82 -12.98
C GLN A 183 23.34 -4.32 -14.24
N GLN A 184 22.08 -4.75 -14.14
CA GLN A 184 21.32 -5.22 -15.30
C GLN A 184 21.09 -4.12 -16.34
N GLN A 185 20.85 -2.88 -15.92
CA GLN A 185 20.73 -1.73 -16.82
C GLN A 185 22.05 -1.44 -17.54
N VAL A 186 23.18 -1.44 -16.83
CA VAL A 186 24.52 -1.24 -17.43
C VAL A 186 24.82 -2.35 -18.43
N THR A 187 24.53 -3.61 -18.10
CA THR A 187 24.71 -4.75 -19.02
C THR A 187 23.87 -4.60 -20.29
N ARG A 188 22.61 -4.15 -20.19
CA ARG A 188 21.77 -3.92 -21.36
C ARG A 188 22.28 -2.78 -22.25
N LEU A 189 22.71 -1.68 -21.63
CA LEU A 189 23.29 -0.56 -22.37
C LEU A 189 24.57 -1.00 -23.10
N ALA A 190 25.42 -1.78 -22.45
CA ALA A 190 26.61 -2.35 -23.08
C ALA A 190 26.25 -3.24 -24.28
N GLN A 191 25.24 -4.11 -24.13
CA GLN A 191 24.77 -4.97 -25.22
C GLN A 191 24.25 -4.18 -26.44
N MET A 192 23.49 -3.11 -26.21
CA MET A 192 22.99 -2.24 -27.28
C MET A 192 24.10 -1.53 -28.05
N THR A 193 25.24 -1.23 -27.40
CA THR A 193 26.39 -0.60 -28.07
C THR A 193 27.26 -1.59 -28.85
N THR A 194 27.13 -2.89 -28.61
CA THR A 194 27.95 -3.95 -29.23
C THR A 194 27.26 -4.71 -30.36
N SER A 195 25.96 -4.50 -30.59
CA SER A 195 25.25 -5.06 -31.75
C SER A 195 25.32 -4.09 -32.93
N PRO A 196 26.06 -4.40 -34.02
CA PRO A 196 26.06 -3.63 -35.26
C PRO A 196 24.75 -3.74 -36.04
#